data_AF-A0A3C0A4W9-F1
#
_entry.id   AF-A0A3C0A4W9-F1
#
_cell.length_a   1.000
_cell.length_b   1.000
_cell.length_c   1.000
_cell.angle_alpha   90.00
_cell.angle_beta   90.00
_cell.angle_gamma   90.00
#
_symmetry.space_group_name_H-M   'P 1'
#
loop_
_entity.id
_entity.type
_entity.pdbx_description
1 polymer ?
#
loop_
_entity_poly.entity_id
_entity_poly.type
_entity_poly.pdbx_seq_one_letter_code
_entity_poly.pdbx_strand_id
1 'polypeptide(L)' 'MKEKERYLSHQNDVEDSGFQKFVSPIVRAIKANHSPKDKGLDFGAGTGPVVSKLLEDLNYKMALYDPFFHPSKAPLLNTY' A
#
# COMPACT_ATOMS: atom_id res chain seq x y z
N MET A 1 -23.27 6.23 3.98
CA MET A 1 -22.47 5.89 5.17
C MET A 1 -22.18 4.38 5.33
N LYS A 2 -22.56 3.50 4.39
CA LYS A 2 -22.37 2.03 4.53
C LYS A 2 -20.97 1.51 4.20
N GLU A 3 -20.18 2.24 3.42
CA GLU A 3 -18.87 1.77 2.95
C GLU A 3 -17.81 1.88 4.05
N LYS A 4 -17.84 2.97 4.84
CA LYS A 4 -16.87 3.27 5.90
C LYS A 4 -16.89 2.25 7.05
N GLU A 5 -18.07 1.76 7.42
CA GLU A 5 -18.23 0.74 8.48
C GLU A 5 -17.78 -0.65 8.02
N ARG A 6 -17.96 -1.00 6.74
CA ARG A 6 -17.43 -2.24 6.18
C ARG A 6 -15.90 -2.24 6.13
N TYR A 7 -15.27 -1.09 5.88
CA TYR A 7 -13.80 -0.96 5.94
C TYR A 7 -13.24 -0.94 7.37
N LEU A 8 -14.01 -0.47 8.37
CA LEU A 8 -13.59 -0.53 9.78
C LEU A 8 -13.61 -1.94 10.36
N SER A 9 -14.43 -2.86 9.81
CA SER A 9 -14.42 -4.28 10.23
C SER A 9 -13.30 -5.08 9.57
N HIS A 10 -12.77 -4.62 8.44
CA HIS A 10 -11.55 -5.17 7.86
C HIS A 10 -10.38 -4.46 8.54
N GLN A 11 -10.02 -4.95 9.73
CA GLN A 11 -8.61 -4.89 10.08
C GLN A 11 -7.90 -5.68 8.97
N ASN A 12 -7.40 -4.98 7.94
CA ASN A 12 -6.35 -5.50 7.09
C ASN A 12 -5.16 -5.68 8.02
N ASP A 13 -5.20 -6.74 8.81
CA ASP A 13 -4.13 -7.08 9.70
C ASP A 13 -2.95 -7.41 8.82
N VAL A 14 -1.97 -6.52 8.82
CA VAL A 14 -0.75 -6.71 8.06
C VAL A 14 -0.03 -7.98 8.51
N GLU A 15 -0.29 -8.46 9.73
CA GLU A 15 0.23 -9.71 10.27
C GLU A 15 -0.59 -10.95 9.88
N ASP A 16 -1.75 -10.80 9.21
CA ASP A 16 -2.51 -11.94 8.71
C ASP A 16 -1.74 -12.64 7.57
N SER A 17 -1.24 -13.83 7.89
CA SER A 17 -0.41 -14.60 6.96
C SER A 17 -1.16 -15.01 5.67
N GLY A 18 -2.48 -15.15 5.70
CA GLY A 18 -3.29 -15.45 4.52
C GLY A 18 -3.34 -14.25 3.57
N PHE A 19 -3.54 -13.07 4.13
CA PHE A 19 -3.54 -11.81 3.40
C PHE A 19 -2.15 -11.46 2.85
N GLN A 20 -1.09 -11.62 3.66
CA GLN A 20 0.29 -11.48 3.18
C GLN A 20 0.58 -12.43 2.00
N LYS A 21 0.15 -13.70 2.09
CA LYS A 21 0.31 -14.66 0.98
C LYS A 21 -0.45 -14.22 -0.27
N PHE A 22 -1.68 -13.73 -0.10
CA PHE A 22 -2.51 -13.23 -1.19
C PHE A 22 -1.85 -12.07 -1.95
N VAL A 23 -1.25 -11.12 -1.24
CA VAL A 23 -0.56 -9.97 -1.87
C VAL A 23 0.89 -10.24 -2.26
N SER A 24 1.49 -11.34 -1.79
CA SER A 24 2.90 -11.68 -2.04
C SER A 24 3.32 -11.72 -3.52
N PRO A 25 2.47 -12.12 -4.50
CA PRO A 25 2.86 -12.08 -5.91
C PRO A 25 3.16 -10.65 -6.38
N ILE A 26 2.43 -9.65 -5.88
CA ILE A 26 2.63 -8.24 -6.21
C ILE A 26 4.00 -7.77 -5.69
N VAL A 27 4.28 -8.03 -4.41
CA VAL A 27 5.56 -7.66 -3.77
C VAL A 27 6.74 -8.32 -4.48
N ARG A 28 6.59 -9.59 -4.88
CA ARG A 28 7.62 -10.33 -5.64
C ARG A 28 7.84 -9.73 -7.03
N ALA A 29 6.77 -9.38 -7.74
CA ALA A 29 6.88 -8.76 -9.06
C ALA A 29 7.60 -7.40 -8.99
N ILE A 30 7.29 -6.59 -7.98
CA ILE A 30 7.98 -5.31 -7.77
C ILE A 30 9.46 -5.54 -7.48
N LYS A 31 9.79 -6.46 -6.56
CA LYS A 31 11.19 -6.79 -6.23
C LYS A 31 12.00 -7.31 -7.41
N ALA A 32 11.36 -8.00 -8.35
CA ALA A 32 12.03 -8.54 -9.53
C ALA A 32 12.36 -7.46 -10.58
N ASN A 33 11.58 -6.37 -10.63
CA ASN A 33 11.65 -5.37 -11.69
C ASN A 33 12.14 -3.99 -11.22
N HIS A 34 12.15 -3.74 -9.91
CA HIS A 34 12.48 -2.45 -9.31
C HIS A 34 13.47 -2.60 -8.14
N SER A 35 14.08 -1.48 -7.76
CA SER A 35 15.03 -1.37 -6.66
C SER A 35 14.47 -0.52 -5.52
N PRO A 36 14.90 -0.72 -4.25
CA PRO A 36 14.58 0.18 -3.15
C PRO A 36 15.02 1.65 -3.35
N LYS A 37 15.86 1.93 -4.35
CA LYS A 37 16.23 3.30 -4.74
C LYS A 37 15.12 4.00 -5.53
N ASP A 38 14.24 3.23 -6.15
CA ASP A 38 13.09 3.75 -6.87
C ASP A 38 12.04 4.27 -5.88
N LYS A 39 11.16 5.15 -6.36
CA LYS A 39 10.04 5.66 -5.58
C LYS A 39 8.79 4.91 -6.01
N GLY A 40 7.93 4.55 -5.06
CA GLY A 40 6.61 3.98 -5.33
C GLY A 40 5.47 4.86 -4.86
N LEU A 41 4.32 4.71 -5.49
CA LEU A 41 3.05 5.31 -5.07
C LEU A 41 1.98 4.21 -4.97
N ASP A 42 1.37 4.10 -3.80
CA ASP A 42 0.17 3.29 -3.58
C ASP A 42 -1.06 4.18 -3.71
N PHE A 43 -1.72 4.06 -4.86
CA PHE A 43 -2.91 4.83 -5.21
C PHE A 43 -4.16 4.02 -4.82
N GLY A 44 -4.99 4.57 -3.94
CA GLY A 44 -6.10 3.86 -3.32
C GLY A 44 -5.68 3.04 -2.10
N ALA A 45 -4.69 3.54 -1.34
CA ALA A 45 -4.10 2.86 -0.18
C ALA A 45 -5.12 2.49 0.93
N GLY A 46 -6.27 3.16 0.99
CA GLY A 46 -7.28 2.89 2.01
C GLY A 46 -6.79 3.16 3.43
N THR A 47 -7.28 2.38 4.39
CA THR A 47 -6.94 2.48 5.83
C THR A 47 -5.73 1.64 6.25
N GLY A 48 -5.30 0.68 5.42
CA GLY A 48 -4.29 -0.31 5.79
C GLY A 48 -3.58 -0.86 4.56
N PRO A 49 -2.58 -0.14 4.02
CA PRO A 49 -1.90 -0.52 2.79
C PRO A 49 -0.83 -1.58 3.09
N VAL A 50 -1.26 -2.85 3.12
CA VAL A 50 -0.38 -3.99 3.41
C VAL A 50 0.75 -4.11 2.39
N VAL A 51 0.48 -3.88 1.10
CA VAL A 51 1.52 -3.94 0.07
C VAL A 51 2.61 -2.89 0.31
N SER A 52 2.21 -1.63 0.59
CA SER A 52 3.16 -0.57 0.91
C SER A 52 3.99 -0.91 2.14
N LYS A 53 3.35 -1.41 3.20
CA LYS A 53 4.06 -1.81 4.42
C LYS A 53 5.09 -2.92 4.17
N LEU A 54 4.70 -3.97 3.44
CA LEU A 54 5.61 -5.07 3.08
C LEU A 54 6.79 -4.59 2.21
N LEU A 55 6.57 -3.60 1.33
CA LEU A 55 7.63 -2.98 0.53
C LEU A 55 8.54 -2.07 1.37
N GLU A 56 7.98 -1.30 2.29
CA GLU A 56 8.73 -0.47 3.25
C GLU A 56 9.62 -1.32 4.17
N ASP A 57 9.13 -2.48 4.62
CA ASP A 57 9.93 -3.45 5.41
C ASP A 57 11.10 -4.04 4.58
N LEU A 58 10.99 -3.99 3.25
CA LEU A 58 12.07 -4.32 2.30
C LEU A 58 12.91 -3.09 1.89
N ASN A 59 12.75 -1.95 2.58
CA ASN A 59 13.42 -0.66 2.38
C ASN A 59 12.99 0.14 1.14
N TYR A 60 11.88 -0.18 0.50
CA TYR A 60 11.33 0.64 -0.57
C TYR A 60 10.72 1.93 -0.01
N LYS A 61 10.77 3.00 -0.80
CA LYS A 61 10.13 4.28 -0.44
C LYS A 61 8.75 4.34 -1.09
N MET A 62 7.71 4.22 -0.28
CA MET A 62 6.32 4.30 -0.73
C MET A 62 5.69 5.63 -0.32
N ALA A 63 4.98 6.25 -1.26
CA ALA A 63 4.03 7.32 -0.96
C ALA A 63 2.61 6.75 -0.99
N LEU A 64 1.73 7.27 -0.13
CA LEU A 64 0.34 6.82 -0.04
C LEU A 64 -0.59 7.92 -0.53
N TYR A 65 -1.57 7.54 -1.36
CA TYR A 65 -2.65 8.44 -1.75
C TYR A 65 -4.00 7.72 -1.74
N ASP A 66 -5.00 8.36 -1.15
CA ASP A 66 -6.38 7.91 -1.14
C ASP A 66 -7.29 9.12 -0.86
N PRO A 67 -8.32 9.42 -1.67
CA PRO A 67 -9.16 10.61 -1.48
C PRO A 67 -9.84 10.71 -0.11
N PHE A 68 -10.05 9.57 0.58
CA PHE A 68 -10.77 9.50 1.85
C PHE A 68 -9.82 9.31 3.04
N PHE A 69 -8.74 8.55 2.88
CA PHE A 69 -7.85 8.16 3.98
C PHE A 69 -6.46 8.81 3.93
N HIS A 70 -5.98 9.17 2.73
CA HIS A 70 -4.71 9.87 2.51
C HIS A 70 -4.92 11.03 1.51
N PRO A 71 -5.70 12.07 1.88
CA PRO A 71 -6.25 13.04 0.93
C PRO A 71 -5.22 14.04 0.39
N SER A 72 -3.98 14.00 0.88
CA SER A 72 -2.91 14.86 0.40
C SER A 72 -2.59 14.55 -1.05
N LYS A 73 -2.76 15.53 -1.95
CA LYS A 73 -2.40 15.37 -3.37
C LYS A 73 -0.90 15.51 -3.63
N ALA A 74 -0.08 15.77 -2.61
CA ALA A 74 1.36 15.95 -2.77
C ALA A 74 2.06 14.78 -3.50
N PRO A 75 1.71 13.49 -3.24
CA PRO A 75 2.27 12.38 -4.00
C PRO A 75 1.96 12.46 -5.51
N LEU A 76 0.80 12.98 -5.89
CA LEU A 76 0.38 13.09 -7.31
C LEU A 76 1.17 14.13 -8.10
N LEU A 77 1.98 14.96 -7.44
CA LEU A 77 2.83 15.96 -8.09
C LEU A 77 4.24 15.42 -8.41
N ASN A 78 4.54 14.18 -8.02
CA ASN A 78 5.84 13.55 -8.27
C ASN A 78 5.81 12.62 -9.48
N THR A 79 7.00 12.31 -10.00
CA THR A 79 7.24 11.22 -10.97
C THR A 79 7.80 10.01 -10.25
N TYR A 80 7.30 8.82 -10.61
CA TYR A 80 7.65 7.52 -10.01
C TYR A 80 8.16 6.58 -11.10
#